data_AF-A0A0V0SYZ6-F1
#
_entry.id   AF-A0A0V0SYZ6-F1
#
_cell.length_a   1.000
_cell.length_b   1.000
_cell.length_c   1.000
_cell.angle_alpha   90.00
_cell.angle_beta   90.00
_cell.angle_gamma   90.00
#
_symmetry.space_group_name_H-M   'P 1'
#
loop_
_entity.id
_entity.type
_entity.pdbx_description
1 polymer ?
#
loop_
_entity_poly.entity_id
_entity_poly.type
_entity_poly.pdbx_seq_one_letter_code
_entity_poly.pdbx_strand_id
1 'polypeptide(L)'
;MTDERLPLWNVHNVNIRTNNHLEGWHNRLNRKAGKSHNGFYELLELLIAEQGVMDTLIQQVLSGNVTVGDLRRVNKVYAQKQRQVAQYTGEYTNGRRTLEQFLEAL
;
A
#
# COMPACT_ATOMS: atom_id res chain seq x y z
N MET A 1 -9.18 13.24 -33.73
CA MET A 1 -8.31 13.70 -32.64
C MET A 1 -9.17 13.72 -31.38
N THR A 2 -9.43 12.55 -30.82
CA THR A 2 -10.24 12.39 -29.60
C THR A 2 -9.35 12.64 -28.40
N ASP A 3 -9.77 13.57 -27.55
CA ASP A 3 -9.10 13.96 -26.32
C ASP A 3 -9.29 12.85 -25.27
N GLU A 4 -8.45 11.83 -25.33
CA GLU A 4 -8.41 10.67 -24.41
C GLU A 4 -7.70 11.01 -23.09
N ARG A 5 -7.94 12.19 -22.52
CA ARG A 5 -7.43 12.52 -21.19
C ARG A 5 -8.43 12.05 -20.14
N LEU A 6 -8.33 10.78 -19.77
CA LEU A 6 -8.86 10.30 -18.49
C LEU A 6 -8.31 11.22 -17.38
N PRO A 7 -9.15 11.89 -16.58
CA PRO A 7 -8.66 12.55 -15.38
C PRO A 7 -8.18 11.46 -14.45
N LEU A 8 -6.86 11.19 -14.46
CA LEU A 8 -6.16 10.16 -13.66
C LEU A 8 -6.51 10.17 -12.16
N TRP A 9 -7.19 11.21 -11.70
CA TRP A 9 -7.54 11.46 -10.30
C TRP A 9 -9.03 11.37 -9.99
N ASN A 10 -9.93 11.23 -10.98
CA ASN A 10 -11.36 11.11 -10.74
C ASN A 10 -11.97 9.90 -11.47
N VAL A 11 -12.25 8.85 -10.69
CA VAL A 11 -12.89 7.61 -11.15
C VAL A 11 -14.37 7.54 -10.77
N HIS A 12 -14.97 8.65 -10.35
CA HIS A 12 -16.38 8.72 -10.00
C HIS A 12 -17.25 8.31 -11.20
N ASN A 13 -18.14 7.34 -10.99
CA ASN A 13 -19.04 6.77 -12.00
C ASN A 13 -18.34 6.03 -13.18
N VAL A 14 -17.08 5.66 -13.04
CA VAL A 14 -16.37 4.80 -14.00
C VAL A 14 -16.42 3.35 -13.50
N ASN A 15 -16.85 2.41 -14.35
CA ASN A 15 -16.94 0.99 -14.00
C ASN A 15 -15.56 0.31 -14.00
N ILE A 16 -14.70 0.70 -13.05
CA ILE A 16 -13.39 0.11 -12.81
C ILE A 16 -13.53 -0.85 -11.65
N ARG A 17 -13.22 -2.13 -11.87
CA ARG A 17 -13.13 -3.11 -10.79
C ARG A 17 -12.01 -2.68 -9.85
N THR A 18 -12.34 -2.24 -8.63
CA THR A 18 -11.37 -1.79 -7.62
C THR A 18 -10.62 -2.94 -6.96
N ASN A 19 -10.18 -3.95 -7.72
CA ASN A 19 -9.27 -4.98 -7.21
C ASN A 19 -7.86 -4.39 -7.04
N ASN A 20 -7.71 -3.42 -6.16
CA ASN A 20 -6.48 -2.70 -5.91
C ASN A 20 -6.16 -2.68 -4.40
N HIS A 21 -4.94 -2.23 -4.08
CA HIS A 21 -4.47 -2.16 -2.70
C HIS A 21 -5.35 -1.29 -1.79
N LEU A 22 -6.10 -0.33 -2.34
CA LEU A 22 -7.02 0.53 -1.60
C LEU A 22 -8.22 -0.26 -1.05
N GLU A 23 -8.83 -1.14 -1.85
CA GLU A 23 -9.93 -2.00 -1.40
C GLU A 23 -9.44 -3.00 -0.34
N GLY A 24 -8.22 -3.52 -0.49
CA GLY A 24 -7.57 -4.34 0.53
C GLY A 24 -7.34 -3.60 1.86
N TRP A 25 -6.93 -2.33 1.80
CA TRP A 25 -6.79 -1.46 2.96
C TRP A 25 -8.14 -1.18 3.62
N HIS A 26 -9.16 -0.86 2.83
CA HIS A 26 -10.51 -0.60 3.30
C HIS A 26 -11.10 -1.84 4.00
N ASN A 27 -10.95 -3.02 3.42
CA ASN A 27 -11.38 -4.28 4.02
C ASN A 27 -10.65 -4.59 5.33
N ARG A 28 -9.35 -4.28 5.42
CA ARG A 28 -8.57 -4.45 6.65
C ARG A 28 -9.08 -3.51 7.76
N LEU A 29 -9.32 -2.25 7.44
CA LEU A 29 -9.86 -1.27 8.38
C LEU A 29 -11.24 -1.67 8.88
N ASN A 30 -12.14 -2.10 7.99
CA ASN A 30 -13.48 -2.56 8.37
C ASN A 30 -13.45 -3.80 9.27
N ARG A 31 -12.49 -4.72 9.06
CA ARG A 31 -12.27 -5.86 9.99
C ARG A 31 -11.79 -5.40 11.36
N LYS A 32 -10.89 -4.41 11.44
CA LYS A 32 -10.43 -3.84 12.71
C LYS A 32 -11.56 -3.09 13.44
N ALA A 33 -12.40 -2.40 12.68
CA ALA A 33 -13.55 -1.69 13.21
C ALA A 33 -14.71 -2.60 13.63
N GLY A 34 -14.77 -3.83 13.09
CA GLY A 34 -15.91 -4.74 13.25
C GLY A 34 -17.17 -4.31 12.50
N LYS A 35 -17.09 -3.30 11.62
CA LYS A 35 -18.22 -2.76 10.85
C LYS A 35 -17.79 -2.16 9.52
N SER A 36 -18.73 -2.06 8.58
CA SER A 36 -18.50 -1.55 7.21
C SER A 36 -18.60 -0.03 7.08
N HIS A 37 -19.25 0.64 8.03
CA HIS A 37 -19.46 2.08 8.01
C HIS A 37 -18.96 2.68 9.32
N ASN A 38 -17.82 3.36 9.23
CA ASN A 38 -17.21 4.06 10.35
C ASN A 38 -17.57 5.55 10.28
N GLY A 39 -18.00 6.11 11.40
CA GLY A 39 -18.08 7.56 11.55
C GLY A 39 -16.68 8.18 11.41
N PHE A 40 -16.62 9.46 11.03
CA PHE A 40 -15.33 10.13 10.80
C PHE A 40 -14.37 10.05 11.99
N TYR A 41 -14.86 10.27 13.21
CA TYR A 41 -14.04 10.21 14.42
C TYR A 41 -13.57 8.78 14.76
N GLU A 42 -14.42 7.77 14.54
CA GLU A 42 -14.05 6.37 14.74
C GLU A 42 -13.00 5.93 13.72
N LEU A 43 -13.13 6.39 12.47
CA LEU A 43 -12.12 6.17 11.44
C LEU A 43 -10.80 6.86 11.83
N LEU A 44 -10.85 8.09 12.35
CA LEU A 44 -9.67 8.81 12.79
C LEU A 44 -8.94 8.08 13.93
N GLU A 45 -9.67 7.59 14.93
CA GLU A 45 -9.10 6.79 16.02
C GLU A 45 -8.44 5.50 15.52
N LEU A 46 -9.08 4.79 14.59
CA LEU A 46 -8.52 3.59 13.96
C LEU A 46 -7.22 3.90 13.21
N LEU A 47 -7.15 5.02 12.50
CA LEU A 47 -5.94 5.45 11.79
C LEU A 47 -4.81 5.82 12.77
N ILE A 48 -5.12 6.51 13.87
CA ILE A 48 -4.15 6.82 14.93
C ILE A 48 -3.61 5.53 15.56
N ALA A 49 -4.50 4.58 15.86
CA ALA A 49 -4.09 3.29 16.42
C ALA A 49 -3.21 2.48 15.45
N GLU A 50 -3.53 2.48 14.15
CA GLU A 50 -2.70 1.84 13.12
C GLU A 50 -1.29 2.45 13.08
N GLN A 51 -1.20 3.77 13.15
CA GLN A 51 0.08 4.48 13.16
C GLN A 51 0.89 4.16 14.42
N GLY A 52 0.26 4.09 15.60
CA GLY A 52 0.94 3.77 16.86
C GLY A 52 1.58 2.37 16.89
N VAL A 53 1.06 1.40 16.12
CA VAL A 53 1.69 0.08 15.96
C VAL A 53 3.03 0.20 15.24
N MET A 54 3.12 1.07 14.23
CA MET A 54 4.36 1.30 13.49
C MET A 54 5.40 2.00 14.36
N ASP A 55 4.99 2.98 15.15
CA ASP A 55 5.89 3.68 16.09
C ASP A 55 6.43 2.71 17.15
N THR A 56 5.59 1.80 17.64
CA THR A 56 6.01 0.75 18.57
C THR A 56 7.05 -0.19 17.94
N LEU A 57 6.84 -0.60 16.68
CA LEU A 57 7.83 -1.41 15.95
C LEU A 57 9.16 -0.68 15.78
N ILE A 58 9.14 0.61 15.44
CA ILE A 58 10.35 1.44 15.33
C ILE A 58 11.07 1.50 16.68
N GLN A 59 10.35 1.75 17.77
CA GLN A 59 10.94 1.81 19.11
C GLN A 59 11.51 0.46 19.57
N GLN A 60 10.85 -0.65 19.24
CA GLN A 60 11.39 -1.98 19.53
C GLN A 60 12.71 -2.23 18.77
N VAL A 61 12.78 -1.82 17.50
CA VAL A 61 14.01 -1.92 16.70
C VAL A 61 15.13 -1.05 17.26
N LEU A 62 14.83 0.20 17.63
CA LEU A 62 15.81 1.13 18.21
C LEU A 62 16.30 0.69 19.59
N SER A 63 15.45 0.05 20.38
CA SER A 63 15.80 -0.46 21.72
C SER A 63 16.59 -1.77 21.70
N GLY A 64 16.85 -2.35 20.52
CA GLY A 64 17.57 -3.64 20.40
C GLY A 64 16.77 -4.84 20.92
N ASN A 65 15.48 -4.65 21.22
CA ASN A 65 14.59 -5.67 21.75
C ASN A 65 14.03 -6.62 20.67
N VAL A 66 14.36 -6.38 19.40
CA VAL A 66 13.89 -7.19 18.26
C VAL A 66 15.01 -8.10 17.78
N THR A 67 14.75 -9.40 17.70
CA THR A 67 15.71 -10.33 17.12
C THR A 67 15.76 -10.17 15.59
N VAL A 68 16.89 -10.52 14.97
CA VAL A 68 17.00 -10.55 13.50
C VAL A 68 15.90 -11.42 12.87
N GLY A 69 15.43 -12.46 13.56
CA GLY A 69 14.33 -13.33 13.11
C GLY A 69 12.97 -12.61 13.04
N ASP A 70 12.66 -11.78 14.03
CA ASP A 70 11.40 -11.01 14.09
C ASP A 70 11.34 -9.94 12.98
N LEU A 71 12.44 -9.21 12.79
CA LEU A 71 12.60 -8.27 11.67
C LEU A 71 12.46 -8.98 10.33
N ARG A 72 13.09 -10.15 10.17
CA ARG A 72 13.05 -10.91 8.91
C ARG A 72 11.65 -11.41 8.58
N ARG A 73 10.84 -11.75 9.60
CA ARG A 73 9.44 -12.16 9.41
C ARG A 73 8.57 -10.99 8.94
N VAL A 74 8.68 -9.83 9.59
CA VAL A 74 7.91 -8.62 9.25
C VAL A 74 8.34 -8.08 7.89
N ASN A 75 9.64 -8.07 7.59
CA ASN A 75 10.17 -7.48 6.37
C ASN A 75 10.17 -8.40 5.14
N LYS A 76 9.77 -9.68 5.24
CA LYS A 76 9.83 -10.61 4.10
C LYS A 76 9.00 -10.14 2.91
N VAL A 77 7.78 -9.66 3.18
CA VAL A 77 6.85 -9.15 2.15
C VAL A 77 7.36 -7.84 1.57
N TYR A 78 7.85 -6.93 2.43
CA TYR A 78 8.47 -5.68 1.99
C TYR A 78 9.69 -5.92 1.11
N ALA A 79 10.60 -6.81 1.51
CA ALA A 79 11.77 -7.17 0.72
C ALA A 79 11.43 -7.83 -0.62
N GLN A 80 10.33 -8.58 -0.70
CA GLN A 80 9.84 -9.13 -1.97
C GLN A 80 9.31 -8.03 -2.88
N LYS A 81 8.45 -7.13 -2.36
CA LYS A 81 7.95 -5.98 -3.13
C LYS A 81 9.08 -5.07 -3.56
N GLN A 82 10.05 -4.78 -2.68
CA GLN A 82 11.20 -3.93 -3.02
C GLN A 82 12.04 -4.52 -4.16
N ARG A 83 12.24 -5.84 -4.18
CA ARG A 83 12.91 -6.53 -5.30
C ARG A 83 12.14 -6.39 -6.61
N GLN A 84 10.82 -6.52 -6.55
CA GLN A 84 9.95 -6.36 -7.70
C GLN A 84 9.99 -4.91 -8.24
N VAL A 85 9.90 -3.91 -7.36
CA VAL A 85 10.05 -2.50 -7.74
C VAL A 85 11.42 -2.26 -8.38
N ALA A 86 12.50 -2.70 -7.74
CA ALA A 86 13.85 -2.52 -8.25
C ALA A 86 14.04 -3.15 -9.64
N GLN A 87 13.47 -4.34 -9.87
CA GLN A 87 13.48 -4.99 -11.17
C GLN A 87 12.74 -4.16 -12.21
N TYR A 88 11.52 -3.72 -11.92
CA TYR A 88 10.70 -2.97 -12.88
C TYR A 88 11.29 -1.59 -13.17
N THR A 89 11.91 -0.94 -12.18
CA THR A 89 12.67 0.29 -12.38
C THR A 89 13.89 0.05 -13.28
N GLY A 90 14.59 -1.07 -13.11
CA GLY A 90 15.67 -1.48 -14.00
C GLY A 90 15.19 -1.74 -15.44
N GLU A 91 14.03 -2.37 -15.63
CA GLU A 91 13.46 -2.60 -16.96
C GLU A 91 12.99 -1.30 -17.63
N TYR A 92 12.38 -0.40 -16.86
CA TYR A 92 11.96 0.93 -17.34
C TYR A 92 13.15 1.78 -17.77
N THR A 93 14.20 1.87 -16.93
CA THR A 93 15.41 2.65 -17.23
C THR A 93 16.18 2.12 -18.44
N ASN A 94 16.11 0.82 -18.70
CA ASN A 94 16.70 0.18 -19.87
C ASN A 94 15.76 0.16 -21.10
N GLY A 95 14.61 0.84 -21.06
CA GLY A 95 13.65 0.93 -22.16
C GLY A 95 12.90 -0.36 -22.49
N ARG A 96 13.02 -1.40 -21.66
CA ARG A 96 12.34 -2.69 -21.86
C ARG A 96 10.90 -2.72 -21.35
N ARG A 97 10.49 -1.69 -20.62
CA ARG A 97 9.15 -1.54 -20.06
C ARG A 97 8.68 -0.10 -20.24
N THR A 98 7.46 0.09 -20.73
CA THR A 98 6.87 1.44 -20.85
C THR A 98 6.47 1.99 -19.48
N LEU A 99 6.28 3.31 -19.37
CA LEU A 99 5.82 3.93 -18.12
C LEU A 99 4.48 3.35 -17.67
N GLU A 100 3.56 3.09 -18.60
CA GLU A 100 2.26 2.48 -18.33
C GLU A 100 2.41 1.07 -17.75
N GLN A 101 3.24 0.22 -18.37
CA GLN A 101 3.54 -1.14 -17.89
C GLN A 101 4.29 -1.16 -16.56
N PHE A 102 5.06 -0.11 -16.26
CA PHE A 102 5.72 0.05 -14.97
C PHE A 102 4.70 0.36 -13.87
N LEU A 103 3.79 1.31 -14.13
CA LEU A 103 2.77 1.72 -13.17
C LEU A 103 1.71 0.64 -12.94
N GLU A 104 1.33 -0.12 -13.97
CA GLU A 104 0.38 -1.24 -13.83
C GLU A 104 0.94 -2.39 -12.98
N ALA A 105 2.26 -2.55 -12.93
CA ALA A 105 2.92 -3.64 -12.23
C ALA A 105 3.31 -3.33 -10.77
N LEU A 106 3.10 -2.09 -10.30
CA LEU A 106 3.38 -1.64 -8.92
C LEU A 106 2.20 -1.90 -7.98
#